data_AF-A0AA43ULZ6-F1
#
_entry.id   AF-A0AA43ULZ6-F1
#
_cell.length_a   1.000
_cell.length_b   1.000
_cell.length_c   1.000
_cell.angle_alpha   90.00
_cell.angle_beta   90.00
_cell.angle_gamma   90.00
#
_symmetry.space_group_name_H-M   'P 1'
#
loop_
_entity.id
_entity.type
_entity.pdbx_description
1 polymer ?
#
loop_
_entity_poly.entity_id
_entity_poly.type
_entity_poly.pdbx_seq_one_letter_code
_entity_poly.pdbx_strand_id
1 'polypeptide(L)'
;KSGVSPDKNPAKLDREDAIKILKAISEVKIMAPPTDCLSPIGDTLIKKGLMHVLEGLRPEYYATPVTRSPKAVNGNPFVVEAGIVYGGDIPSDGPVQILRFANRVPLLYQQGACAITKSISEMDWRRYGLEQRGGKGIPYGPAIILVHIASTKVPFTSEGKEAVASFPELQSEIGLALRLCARNLKSHLNKMERKKKTHAKFEIVQEILPDMARKAAEHLGRPVPNLDMTITRIMNVVWIEPTVKKVDKKTRAVTFTVYNYTNLPRTFMLHAQLPKEAVNLTLFGHQHFKDMNEEGKANWTIPELQPSQHTEVTFELVGDMADTFDADDVYFSGLNPAMVMGAELLPGDWGIKGMEIVQTDEYVEDDYVEEKEEVEDLGED
;
A
#
# COMPACT_ATOMS: atom_id res chain seq x y z
N LYS A 1 5.65 -49.22 1.41
CA LYS A 1 4.39 -48.86 2.12
C LYS A 1 3.15 -49.55 1.55
N SER A 2 3.01 -49.74 0.24
CA SER A 2 1.82 -50.38 -0.37
C SER A 2 1.71 -51.89 -0.17
N GLY A 3 2.82 -52.59 0.15
CA GLY A 3 2.84 -54.06 0.24
C GLY A 3 2.72 -54.76 -1.12
N VAL A 4 2.71 -54.00 -2.23
CA VAL A 4 2.78 -54.53 -3.59
C VAL A 4 4.24 -54.78 -3.95
N SER A 5 4.53 -55.93 -4.57
CA SER A 5 5.89 -56.27 -4.99
C SER A 5 6.43 -55.24 -5.99
N PRO A 6 7.63 -54.67 -5.77
CA PRO A 6 8.27 -53.72 -6.70
C PRO A 6 8.53 -54.31 -8.08
N ASP A 7 8.74 -55.63 -8.17
CA ASP A 7 9.10 -56.33 -9.40
C ASP A 7 7.88 -56.82 -10.20
N LYS A 8 6.66 -56.63 -9.66
CA LYS A 8 5.43 -57.02 -10.36
C LYS A 8 5.27 -56.14 -11.60
N ASN A 9 5.03 -56.77 -12.76
CA ASN A 9 4.84 -56.04 -14.02
C ASN A 9 3.65 -55.05 -13.90
N PRO A 10 3.84 -53.75 -14.20
CA PRO A 10 2.78 -52.74 -14.08
C PRO A 10 1.50 -53.08 -14.84
N ALA A 11 1.60 -53.73 -16.00
CA ALA A 11 0.44 -54.11 -16.81
C ALA A 11 -0.39 -55.24 -16.19
N LYS A 12 0.15 -55.96 -15.19
CA LYS A 12 -0.51 -57.06 -14.48
C LYS A 12 -0.98 -56.66 -13.07
N LEU A 13 -1.06 -55.37 -12.78
CA LEU A 13 -1.55 -54.90 -11.48
C LEU A 13 -3.07 -55.05 -11.39
N ASP A 14 -3.51 -55.67 -10.29
CA ASP A 14 -4.92 -55.86 -10.01
C ASP A 14 -5.52 -54.61 -9.33
N ARG A 15 -6.84 -54.51 -9.32
CA ARG A 15 -7.55 -53.35 -8.73
C ARG A 15 -7.19 -53.14 -7.25
N GLU A 16 -7.00 -54.22 -6.49
CA GLU A 16 -6.60 -54.14 -5.08
C GLU A 16 -5.19 -53.58 -4.91
N ASP A 17 -4.26 -53.96 -5.78
CA ASP A 17 -2.89 -53.44 -5.76
C ASP A 17 -2.87 -51.95 -6.08
N ALA A 18 -3.67 -51.50 -7.04
CA ALA A 18 -3.81 -50.08 -7.37
C ALA A 18 -4.33 -49.26 -6.17
N ILE A 19 -5.33 -49.75 -5.44
CA ILE A 19 -5.87 -49.09 -4.23
C ILE A 19 -4.79 -49.01 -3.14
N LYS A 20 -4.03 -50.09 -2.93
CA LYS A 20 -2.92 -50.11 -1.97
C LYS A 20 -1.82 -49.11 -2.33
N ILE A 21 -1.49 -48.97 -3.61
CA ILE A 21 -0.51 -47.98 -4.10
C ILE A 21 -1.03 -46.56 -3.89
N LEU A 22 -2.28 -46.26 -4.26
CA LEU A 22 -2.88 -44.93 -4.05
C LEU A 22 -2.87 -44.51 -2.58
N LYS A 23 -3.24 -45.44 -1.68
CA LYS A 23 -3.20 -45.18 -0.24
C LYS A 23 -1.77 -44.92 0.24
N ALA A 24 -0.81 -45.73 -0.20
CA ALA A 24 0.59 -45.54 0.14
C ALA A 24 1.14 -44.19 -0.36
N ILE A 25 0.74 -43.73 -1.54
CA ILE A 25 1.14 -42.42 -2.09
C ILE A 25 0.67 -41.28 -1.19
N SER A 26 -0.56 -41.34 -0.66
CA SER A 26 -1.08 -40.31 0.24
C SER A 26 -0.37 -40.24 1.60
N GLU A 27 0.26 -41.34 2.03
CA GLU A 27 0.99 -41.43 3.30
C GLU A 27 2.49 -41.14 3.17
N VAL A 28 3.02 -41.07 1.95
CA VAL A 28 4.45 -40.80 1.70
C VAL A 28 4.63 -39.32 1.39
N LYS A 29 5.64 -38.71 2.02
CA LYS A 29 6.05 -37.35 1.69
C LYS A 29 6.83 -37.38 0.38
N ILE A 30 6.21 -36.88 -0.69
CA ILE A 30 6.82 -36.76 -2.02
C ILE A 30 7.42 -35.35 -2.17
N MET A 31 8.43 -35.23 -3.02
CA MET A 31 8.98 -33.93 -3.41
C MET A 31 7.89 -33.05 -4.04
N ALA A 32 7.98 -31.74 -3.79
CA ALA A 32 7.04 -30.80 -4.39
C ALA A 32 7.15 -30.84 -5.93
N PRO A 33 6.02 -30.69 -6.66
CA PRO A 33 6.03 -30.62 -8.11
C PRO A 33 6.85 -29.42 -8.61
N PRO A 34 7.43 -29.49 -9.83
CA PRO A 34 8.15 -28.38 -10.41
C PRO A 34 7.21 -27.18 -10.63
N THR A 35 7.71 -25.98 -10.36
CA THR A 35 6.93 -24.74 -10.41
C THR A 35 7.12 -23.95 -11.70
N ASP A 36 8.08 -24.36 -12.54
CA ASP A 36 8.41 -23.74 -13.83
C ASP A 36 7.31 -23.90 -14.90
N CYS A 37 6.31 -24.73 -14.62
CA CYS A 37 5.14 -24.92 -15.49
C CYS A 37 4.06 -23.84 -15.31
N LEU A 38 4.23 -22.90 -14.39
CA LEU A 38 3.24 -21.86 -14.10
C LEU A 38 3.58 -20.55 -14.80
N SER A 39 2.56 -19.88 -15.34
CA SER A 39 2.69 -18.58 -15.98
C SER A 39 1.82 -17.55 -15.24
N PRO A 40 2.32 -16.94 -14.14
CA PRO A 40 1.61 -15.87 -13.44
C PRO A 40 1.41 -14.63 -14.35
N ILE A 41 0.58 -13.69 -13.91
CA ILE A 41 0.44 -12.39 -14.58
C ILE A 41 1.62 -11.50 -14.23
N GLY A 42 2.03 -11.48 -12.96
CA GLY A 42 3.09 -10.62 -12.46
C GLY A 42 2.55 -9.30 -11.88
N ASP A 43 3.23 -8.82 -10.85
CA ASP A 43 2.90 -7.62 -10.08
C ASP A 43 2.77 -6.35 -10.92
N THR A 44 3.74 -6.08 -11.80
CA THR A 44 3.76 -4.91 -12.68
C THR A 44 2.62 -4.90 -13.69
N LEU A 45 2.28 -6.07 -14.24
CA LEU A 45 1.20 -6.20 -15.23
C LEU A 45 -0.17 -6.11 -14.57
N ILE A 46 -0.34 -6.62 -13.36
CA ILE A 46 -1.54 -6.42 -12.56
C ILE A 46 -1.74 -4.94 -12.28
N LYS A 47 -0.69 -4.22 -11.83
CA LYS A 47 -0.78 -2.77 -11.57
C LYS A 47 -1.18 -2.00 -12.83
N LYS A 48 -0.50 -2.23 -13.96
CA LYS A 48 -0.82 -1.60 -15.25
C LYS A 48 -2.24 -1.93 -15.73
N GLY A 49 -2.65 -3.18 -15.62
CA GLY A 49 -3.99 -3.63 -16.02
C GLY A 49 -5.09 -2.94 -15.22
N LEU A 50 -4.92 -2.85 -13.90
CA LEU A 50 -5.86 -2.14 -13.02
C LEU A 50 -5.88 -0.63 -13.31
N MET A 51 -4.74 -0.02 -13.65
CA MET A 51 -4.70 1.39 -14.04
C MET A 51 -5.47 1.68 -15.33
N HIS A 52 -5.26 0.89 -16.38
CA HIS A 52 -5.90 1.11 -17.69
C HIS A 52 -7.37 0.71 -17.74
N VAL A 53 -7.74 -0.43 -17.13
CA VAL A 53 -9.13 -0.93 -17.16
C VAL A 53 -10.06 -0.02 -16.34
N LEU A 54 -9.52 0.63 -15.31
CA LEU A 54 -10.28 1.52 -14.42
C LEU A 54 -10.15 2.99 -14.79
N GLU A 55 -9.74 3.34 -16.02
CA GLU A 55 -9.64 4.74 -16.48
C GLU A 55 -10.95 5.54 -16.29
N GLY A 56 -12.10 4.87 -16.29
CA GLY A 56 -13.40 5.47 -16.00
C GLY A 56 -13.75 5.67 -14.51
N LEU A 57 -13.02 5.01 -13.59
CA LEU A 57 -13.23 5.08 -12.14
C LEU A 57 -12.08 5.80 -11.40
N ARG A 58 -10.99 6.14 -12.10
CA ARG A 58 -9.79 6.84 -11.61
C ARG A 58 -9.48 6.61 -10.13
N PRO A 59 -9.11 5.40 -9.75
CA PRO A 59 -8.71 5.11 -8.37
C PRO A 59 -7.61 6.03 -7.87
N GLU A 60 -7.69 6.38 -6.60
CA GLU A 60 -6.70 7.23 -5.91
C GLU A 60 -5.44 6.44 -5.57
N TYR A 61 -5.59 5.16 -5.21
CA TYR A 61 -4.48 4.34 -4.76
C TYR A 61 -4.49 2.93 -5.33
N TYR A 62 -3.30 2.47 -5.72
CA TYR A 62 -3.03 1.13 -6.19
C TYR A 62 -2.05 0.45 -5.25
N ALA A 63 -2.55 -0.45 -4.40
CA ALA A 63 -1.67 -1.22 -3.52
C ALA A 63 -0.74 -2.08 -4.37
N THR A 64 0.54 -2.15 -3.99
CA THR A 64 1.53 -3.02 -4.65
C THR A 64 0.98 -4.44 -4.74
N PRO A 65 0.76 -4.96 -5.96
CA PRO A 65 0.24 -6.31 -6.13
C PRO A 65 1.21 -7.35 -5.57
N VAL A 66 0.68 -8.44 -5.07
CA VAL A 66 1.45 -9.49 -4.40
C VAL A 66 1.34 -10.78 -5.19
N THR A 67 2.48 -11.30 -5.63
CA THR A 67 2.61 -12.64 -6.21
C THR A 67 3.25 -13.57 -5.18
N ARG A 68 2.54 -14.61 -4.76
CA ARG A 68 3.03 -15.55 -3.73
C ARG A 68 3.92 -16.63 -4.31
N SER A 69 4.76 -17.21 -3.45
CA SER A 69 5.52 -18.41 -3.79
C SER A 69 4.58 -19.57 -4.16
N PRO A 70 4.89 -20.36 -5.20
CA PRO A 70 4.06 -21.50 -5.59
C PRO A 70 3.84 -22.50 -4.45
N LYS A 71 2.63 -23.05 -4.39
CA LYS A 71 2.23 -24.16 -3.50
C LYS A 71 1.65 -25.30 -4.34
N ALA A 72 1.28 -26.41 -3.72
CA ALA A 72 0.68 -27.53 -4.43
C ALA A 72 -0.64 -27.97 -3.77
N VAL A 73 -1.63 -28.30 -4.59
CA VAL A 73 -2.92 -28.85 -4.17
C VAL A 73 -3.21 -30.10 -4.99
N ASN A 74 -3.47 -31.24 -4.33
CA ASN A 74 -3.67 -32.54 -4.98
C ASN A 74 -2.59 -32.89 -6.03
N GLY A 75 -1.32 -32.55 -5.74
CA GLY A 75 -0.18 -32.76 -6.64
C GLY A 75 -0.03 -31.74 -7.78
N ASN A 76 -0.92 -30.74 -7.88
CA ASN A 76 -0.85 -29.69 -8.90
C ASN A 76 -0.27 -28.42 -8.30
N PRO A 77 0.83 -27.87 -8.86
CA PRO A 77 1.37 -26.60 -8.40
C PRO A 77 0.39 -25.46 -8.74
N PHE A 78 0.29 -24.49 -7.84
CA PHE A 78 -0.50 -23.28 -8.04
C PHE A 78 0.19 -22.06 -7.44
N VAL A 79 -0.09 -20.89 -8.00
CA VAL A 79 0.34 -19.56 -7.51
C VAL A 79 -0.90 -18.70 -7.33
N VAL A 80 -0.88 -17.87 -6.28
CA VAL A 80 -1.92 -16.88 -6.02
C VAL A 80 -1.33 -15.50 -6.16
N GLU A 81 -2.03 -14.64 -6.88
CA GLU A 81 -1.72 -13.23 -7.01
C GLU A 81 -2.91 -12.41 -6.53
N ALA A 82 -2.65 -11.33 -5.80
CA ALA A 82 -3.69 -10.44 -5.29
C ALA A 82 -3.32 -8.97 -5.57
N GLY A 83 -4.33 -8.16 -5.83
CA GLY A 83 -4.21 -6.72 -6.00
C GLY A 83 -5.40 -6.02 -5.35
N ILE A 84 -5.16 -4.86 -4.74
CA ILE A 84 -6.21 -4.04 -4.15
C ILE A 84 -6.07 -2.63 -4.68
N VAL A 85 -7.21 -2.06 -5.06
CA VAL A 85 -7.35 -0.70 -5.54
C VAL A 85 -8.32 0.02 -4.61
N TYR A 86 -8.06 1.28 -4.29
CA TYR A 86 -8.85 2.05 -3.32
C TYR A 86 -9.05 3.51 -3.76
N GLY A 87 -10.19 4.08 -3.37
CA GLY A 87 -10.50 5.50 -3.51
C GLY A 87 -10.89 5.93 -4.92
N GLY A 88 -10.81 7.23 -5.19
CA GLY A 88 -11.20 7.81 -6.47
C GLY A 88 -12.71 7.82 -6.69
N ASP A 89 -13.16 7.55 -7.92
CA ASP A 89 -14.58 7.51 -8.30
C ASP A 89 -15.24 6.15 -7.99
N ILE A 90 -14.59 5.29 -7.19
CA ILE A 90 -15.16 4.01 -6.77
C ILE A 90 -16.25 4.29 -5.71
N PRO A 91 -17.49 3.75 -5.87
CA PRO A 91 -18.57 3.96 -4.91
C PRO A 91 -18.19 3.49 -3.50
N SER A 92 -18.32 4.38 -2.51
CA SER A 92 -17.98 4.11 -1.11
C SER A 92 -19.10 3.46 -0.30
N ASP A 93 -20.34 3.57 -0.76
CA ASP A 93 -21.57 3.11 -0.11
C ASP A 93 -21.92 1.64 -0.41
N GLY A 94 -21.26 1.04 -1.39
CA GLY A 94 -21.49 -0.31 -1.88
C GLY A 94 -20.56 -1.39 -1.30
N PRO A 95 -20.90 -2.68 -1.52
CA PRO A 95 -19.97 -3.76 -1.28
C PRO A 95 -18.79 -3.67 -2.26
N VAL A 96 -17.60 -4.01 -1.77
CA VAL A 96 -16.36 -4.03 -2.56
C VAL A 96 -16.51 -4.92 -3.79
N GLN A 97 -16.05 -4.42 -4.94
CA GLN A 97 -16.08 -5.19 -6.17
C GLN A 97 -14.95 -6.22 -6.17
N ILE A 98 -15.28 -7.48 -6.49
CA ILE A 98 -14.32 -8.58 -6.50
C ILE A 98 -14.08 -9.05 -7.94
N LEU A 99 -12.84 -8.92 -8.40
CA LEU A 99 -12.38 -9.42 -9.69
C LEU A 99 -11.69 -10.78 -9.49
N ARG A 100 -12.30 -11.84 -10.01
CA ARG A 100 -11.83 -13.21 -9.85
C ARG A 100 -11.22 -13.69 -11.16
N PHE A 101 -10.00 -14.22 -11.10
CA PHE A 101 -9.33 -14.79 -12.26
C PHE A 101 -8.78 -16.19 -11.96
N ALA A 102 -8.88 -17.08 -12.94
CA ALA A 102 -8.24 -18.38 -12.92
C ALA A 102 -7.53 -18.61 -14.26
N ASN A 103 -6.22 -18.90 -14.23
CA ASN A 103 -5.38 -19.05 -15.42
C ASN A 103 -5.60 -17.94 -16.47
N ARG A 104 -5.59 -16.68 -16.02
CA ARG A 104 -5.84 -15.46 -16.84
C ARG A 104 -7.25 -15.34 -17.43
N VAL A 105 -8.19 -16.21 -17.06
CA VAL A 105 -9.60 -16.14 -17.47
C VAL A 105 -10.44 -15.50 -16.36
N PRO A 106 -11.24 -14.46 -16.66
CA PRO A 106 -12.14 -13.85 -15.67
C PRO A 106 -13.30 -14.78 -15.34
N LEU A 107 -13.65 -14.88 -14.06
CA LEU A 107 -14.78 -15.66 -13.56
C LEU A 107 -15.91 -14.70 -13.17
N LEU A 108 -16.99 -14.68 -13.95
CA LEU A 108 -18.07 -13.71 -13.79
C LEU A 108 -19.22 -14.26 -12.95
N TYR A 109 -19.59 -15.54 -13.11
CA TYR A 109 -20.76 -16.11 -12.46
C TYR A 109 -20.43 -16.88 -11.17
N GLN A 110 -21.47 -17.23 -10.40
CA GLN A 110 -21.37 -18.09 -9.21
C GLN A 110 -20.39 -17.61 -8.14
N GLN A 111 -20.36 -16.29 -7.88
CA GLN A 111 -19.46 -15.68 -6.91
C GLN A 111 -19.59 -16.31 -5.50
N GLY A 112 -20.80 -16.67 -5.06
CA GLY A 112 -21.05 -17.26 -3.73
C GLY A 112 -20.43 -18.65 -3.52
N ALA A 113 -20.19 -19.42 -4.58
CA ALA A 113 -19.59 -20.76 -4.48
C ALA A 113 -18.05 -20.74 -4.62
N CYS A 114 -17.46 -19.58 -4.93
CA CYS A 114 -16.04 -19.46 -5.24
C CYS A 114 -15.19 -19.36 -3.98
N ALA A 115 -14.11 -20.14 -3.91
CA ALA A 115 -13.12 -20.10 -2.84
C ALA A 115 -12.55 -18.70 -2.62
N ILE A 116 -12.33 -17.93 -3.68
CA ILE A 116 -11.82 -16.55 -3.62
C ILE A 116 -12.77 -15.67 -2.80
N THR A 117 -14.06 -15.66 -3.14
CA THR A 117 -15.07 -14.86 -2.45
C THR A 117 -15.18 -15.28 -0.99
N LYS A 118 -15.14 -16.60 -0.73
CA LYS A 118 -15.19 -17.14 0.62
C LYS A 118 -13.96 -16.72 1.45
N SER A 119 -12.76 -16.74 0.86
CA SER A 119 -11.54 -16.25 1.52
C SER A 119 -11.59 -14.74 1.80
N ILE A 120 -12.20 -13.94 0.91
CA ILE A 120 -12.43 -12.51 1.15
C ILE A 120 -13.45 -12.31 2.26
N SER A 121 -14.55 -13.07 2.30
CA SER A 121 -15.61 -12.88 3.29
C SER A 121 -15.26 -13.36 4.70
N GLU A 122 -14.36 -14.35 4.82
CA GLU A 122 -13.85 -14.87 6.10
C GLU A 122 -12.78 -13.96 6.75
N MET A 123 -12.16 -13.07 5.98
CA MET A 123 -11.15 -12.14 6.46
C MET A 123 -11.80 -10.94 7.19
N ASP A 124 -11.21 -10.52 8.32
CA ASP A 124 -11.65 -9.36 9.10
C ASP A 124 -11.04 -8.09 8.52
N TRP A 125 -11.78 -7.41 7.63
CA TRP A 125 -11.30 -6.24 6.89
C TRP A 125 -11.27 -4.95 7.73
N ARG A 126 -12.02 -4.91 8.84
CA ARG A 126 -12.04 -3.78 9.78
C ARG A 126 -10.65 -3.46 10.33
N ARG A 127 -9.83 -4.49 10.53
CA ARG A 127 -8.44 -4.34 10.97
C ARG A 127 -7.55 -3.62 9.95
N TYR A 128 -7.99 -3.56 8.70
CA TYR A 128 -7.26 -2.99 7.56
C TYR A 128 -7.95 -1.73 6.99
N GLY A 129 -8.95 -1.19 7.68
CA GLY A 129 -9.55 0.11 7.34
C GLY A 129 -10.76 0.07 6.40
N LEU A 130 -11.31 -1.11 6.06
CA LEU A 130 -12.59 -1.21 5.35
C LEU A 130 -13.73 -1.56 6.31
N GLU A 131 -14.94 -1.10 6.01
CA GLU A 131 -16.13 -1.40 6.81
C GLU A 131 -16.60 -2.84 6.55
N GLN A 132 -17.08 -3.54 7.58
CA GLN A 132 -17.65 -4.88 7.43
C GLN A 132 -18.78 -5.08 8.43
N ARG A 133 -20.01 -4.81 7.99
CA ARG A 133 -21.22 -4.91 8.82
C ARG A 133 -21.41 -6.36 9.29
N GLY A 134 -21.51 -6.56 10.61
CA GLY A 134 -21.66 -7.89 11.21
C GLY A 134 -20.37 -8.74 11.26
N GLY A 135 -19.20 -8.19 10.89
CA GLY A 135 -17.89 -8.83 11.07
C GLY A 135 -17.61 -10.08 10.21
N LYS A 136 -18.56 -10.50 9.36
CA LYS A 136 -18.40 -11.56 8.36
C LYS A 136 -19.15 -11.14 7.09
N GLY A 137 -18.61 -11.50 5.93
CA GLY A 137 -19.21 -11.14 4.65
C GLY A 137 -18.30 -10.27 3.81
N ILE A 138 -18.79 -9.81 2.67
CA ILE A 138 -18.01 -8.95 1.78
C ILE A 138 -17.88 -7.57 2.45
N PRO A 139 -16.67 -6.97 2.51
CA PRO A 139 -16.49 -5.63 3.07
C PRO A 139 -17.18 -4.57 2.19
N TYR A 140 -17.42 -3.41 2.80
CA TYR A 140 -17.97 -2.22 2.18
C TYR A 140 -16.90 -1.12 2.12
N GLY A 141 -16.95 -0.32 1.07
CA GLY A 141 -16.04 0.79 0.86
C GLY A 141 -15.57 0.93 -0.59
N PRO A 142 -14.86 2.03 -0.90
CA PRO A 142 -14.44 2.37 -2.24
C PRO A 142 -13.21 1.55 -2.65
N ALA A 143 -13.36 0.23 -2.76
CA ALA A 143 -12.27 -0.67 -3.10
C ALA A 143 -12.65 -1.68 -4.18
N ILE A 144 -11.64 -2.13 -4.91
CA ILE A 144 -11.71 -3.25 -5.86
C ILE A 144 -10.62 -4.25 -5.48
N ILE A 145 -11.01 -5.51 -5.29
CA ILE A 145 -10.09 -6.59 -4.93
C ILE A 145 -9.96 -7.54 -6.11
N LEU A 146 -8.75 -7.67 -6.64
CA LEU A 146 -8.40 -8.65 -7.66
C LEU A 146 -7.69 -9.85 -7.03
N VAL A 147 -8.12 -11.06 -7.39
CA VAL A 147 -7.42 -12.30 -7.04
C VAL A 147 -7.30 -13.18 -8.27
N HIS A 148 -6.08 -13.58 -8.58
CA HIS A 148 -5.75 -14.50 -9.66
C HIS A 148 -5.15 -15.80 -9.10
N ILE A 149 -5.61 -16.93 -9.62
CA ILE A 149 -5.07 -18.25 -9.32
C ILE A 149 -4.51 -18.85 -10.61
N ALA A 150 -3.21 -19.13 -10.64
CA ALA A 150 -2.56 -19.83 -11.74
C ALA A 150 -2.24 -21.26 -11.31
N SER A 151 -2.68 -22.27 -12.04
CA SER A 151 -2.43 -23.69 -11.75
C SER A 151 -2.45 -24.54 -13.01
N THR A 152 -1.71 -25.64 -13.05
CA THR A 152 -1.81 -26.64 -14.13
C THR A 152 -3.22 -27.23 -14.22
N LYS A 153 -3.87 -27.38 -13.07
CA LYS A 153 -5.26 -27.84 -12.95
C LYS A 153 -5.96 -27.05 -11.86
N VAL A 154 -6.73 -26.05 -12.28
CA VAL A 154 -7.59 -25.29 -11.37
C VAL A 154 -8.74 -26.19 -10.89
N PRO A 155 -8.95 -26.32 -9.57
CA PRO A 155 -10.06 -27.08 -9.04
C PRO A 155 -11.35 -26.28 -9.17
N PHE A 156 -12.21 -26.61 -10.14
CA PHE A 156 -13.52 -25.98 -10.29
C PHE A 156 -14.61 -26.74 -9.52
N THR A 157 -15.64 -26.03 -9.07
CA THR A 157 -16.82 -26.64 -8.40
C THR A 157 -17.76 -27.34 -9.37
N SER A 158 -17.83 -26.85 -10.61
CA SER A 158 -18.70 -27.36 -11.68
C SER A 158 -17.96 -27.45 -13.01
N GLU A 159 -18.51 -28.22 -13.95
CA GLU A 159 -17.97 -28.37 -15.31
C GLU A 159 -17.97 -27.06 -16.11
N GLY A 160 -18.84 -26.10 -15.73
CA GLY A 160 -18.90 -24.78 -16.33
C GLY A 160 -17.70 -23.89 -16.03
N LYS A 161 -16.83 -24.27 -15.07
CA LYS A 161 -15.59 -23.56 -14.71
C LYS A 161 -15.79 -22.11 -14.23
N GLU A 162 -16.94 -21.82 -13.61
CA GLU A 162 -17.30 -20.46 -13.15
C GLU A 162 -16.82 -20.14 -11.72
N ALA A 163 -16.53 -21.16 -10.91
CA ALA A 163 -16.13 -20.99 -9.52
C ALA A 163 -15.06 -22.00 -9.11
N VAL A 164 -14.09 -21.52 -8.34
CA VAL A 164 -12.99 -22.32 -7.81
C VAL A 164 -13.45 -23.01 -6.52
N ALA A 165 -13.16 -24.30 -6.38
CA ALA A 165 -13.55 -25.10 -5.22
C ALA A 165 -12.76 -24.73 -3.96
N SER A 166 -13.42 -24.82 -2.81
CA SER A 166 -12.89 -24.41 -1.51
C SER A 166 -12.01 -25.50 -0.87
N PHE A 167 -10.78 -25.64 -1.36
CA PHE A 167 -9.76 -26.47 -0.72
C PHE A 167 -9.04 -25.69 0.40
N PRO A 168 -8.83 -26.26 1.60
CA PRO A 168 -8.19 -25.55 2.71
C PRO A 168 -6.81 -24.98 2.38
N GLU A 169 -5.98 -25.72 1.63
CA GLU A 169 -4.64 -25.29 1.22
C GLU A 169 -4.73 -24.04 0.34
N LEU A 170 -5.67 -24.05 -0.61
CA LEU A 170 -5.89 -22.94 -1.52
C LEU A 170 -6.46 -21.71 -0.79
N GLN A 171 -7.46 -21.90 0.07
CA GLN A 171 -8.06 -20.83 0.85
C GLN A 171 -7.05 -20.17 1.80
N SER A 172 -6.18 -20.97 2.43
CA SER A 172 -5.14 -20.46 3.31
C SER A 172 -4.15 -19.56 2.57
N GLU A 173 -3.74 -19.96 1.36
CA GLU A 173 -2.80 -19.19 0.54
C GLU A 173 -3.44 -17.92 -0.03
N ILE A 174 -4.71 -17.97 -0.45
CA ILE A 174 -5.48 -16.78 -0.83
C ILE A 174 -5.59 -15.80 0.34
N GLY A 175 -5.92 -16.30 1.53
CA GLY A 175 -5.98 -15.46 2.73
C GLY A 175 -4.65 -14.79 3.07
N LEU A 176 -3.53 -15.50 2.91
CA LEU A 176 -2.19 -14.92 3.12
C LEU A 176 -1.85 -13.83 2.09
N ALA A 177 -2.19 -14.05 0.81
CA ALA A 177 -2.01 -13.06 -0.25
C ALA A 177 -2.82 -11.78 0.03
N LEU A 178 -4.11 -11.94 0.39
CA LEU A 178 -4.99 -10.83 0.72
C LEU A 178 -4.49 -10.03 1.92
N ARG A 179 -4.01 -10.69 2.99
CA ARG A 179 -3.42 -9.99 4.15
C ARG A 179 -2.19 -9.16 3.80
N LEU A 180 -1.36 -9.61 2.87
CA LEU A 180 -0.21 -8.82 2.41
C LEU A 180 -0.67 -7.54 1.71
N CYS A 181 -1.59 -7.64 0.76
CA CYS A 181 -2.15 -6.46 0.09
C CYS A 181 -2.91 -5.54 1.07
N ALA A 182 -3.68 -6.11 2.00
CA ALA A 182 -4.46 -5.35 2.97
C ALA A 182 -3.58 -4.58 3.98
N ARG A 183 -2.38 -5.08 4.29
CA ARG A 183 -1.39 -4.32 5.08
C ARG A 183 -0.90 -3.09 4.32
N ASN A 184 -0.64 -3.21 3.03
CA ASN A 184 -0.25 -2.07 2.18
C ASN A 184 -1.39 -1.05 2.08
N LEU A 185 -2.64 -1.51 1.98
CA LEU A 185 -3.81 -0.62 2.03
C LEU A 185 -3.90 0.11 3.38
N LYS A 186 -3.77 -0.62 4.50
CA LYS A 186 -3.82 -0.01 5.83
C LYS A 186 -2.77 1.08 6.03
N SER A 187 -1.54 0.84 5.54
CA SER A 187 -0.47 1.85 5.61
C SER A 187 -0.88 3.13 4.90
N HIS A 188 -1.45 3.00 3.70
CA HIS A 188 -1.94 4.14 2.92
C HIS A 188 -3.12 4.85 3.60
N LEU A 189 -4.10 4.13 4.15
CA LEU A 189 -5.22 4.75 4.87
C LEU A 189 -4.75 5.52 6.10
N ASN A 190 -3.82 4.95 6.86
CA ASN A 190 -3.22 5.65 8.00
C ASN A 190 -2.46 6.92 7.55
N LYS A 191 -1.76 6.86 6.40
CA LYS A 191 -1.09 8.02 5.79
C LYS A 191 -2.10 9.10 5.42
N MET A 192 -3.20 8.73 4.77
CA MET A 192 -4.28 9.67 4.43
C MET A 192 -4.90 10.32 5.67
N GLU A 193 -5.20 9.54 6.71
CA GLU A 193 -5.81 10.07 7.93
C GLU A 193 -4.89 11.06 8.67
N ARG A 194 -3.60 10.72 8.79
CA ARG A 194 -2.58 11.62 9.35
C ARG A 194 -2.46 12.90 8.54
N LYS A 195 -2.45 12.80 7.20
CA LYS A 195 -2.41 13.97 6.29
C LYS A 195 -3.63 14.86 6.51
N LYS A 196 -4.84 14.30 6.60
CA LYS A 196 -6.08 15.05 6.82
C LYS A 196 -6.10 15.79 8.16
N LYS A 197 -5.76 15.10 9.26
CA LYS A 197 -5.68 15.70 10.61
C LYS A 197 -4.67 16.85 10.64
N THR A 198 -3.54 16.67 9.98
CA THR A 198 -2.48 17.68 9.98
C THR A 198 -2.82 18.86 9.10
N HIS A 199 -3.42 18.62 7.92
CA HIS A 199 -3.91 19.70 7.06
C HIS A 199 -4.94 20.56 7.80
N ALA A 200 -5.86 19.95 8.55
CA ALA A 200 -6.81 20.71 9.38
C ALA A 200 -6.11 21.55 10.46
N LYS A 201 -5.12 20.98 11.18
CA LYS A 201 -4.30 21.74 12.15
C LYS A 201 -3.59 22.91 11.47
N PHE A 202 -3.07 22.70 10.26
CA PHE A 202 -2.34 23.71 9.50
C PHE A 202 -3.24 24.84 8.98
N GLU A 203 -4.41 24.52 8.43
CA GLU A 203 -5.42 25.48 7.99
C GLU A 203 -5.82 26.41 9.15
N ILE A 204 -6.03 25.83 10.34
CA ILE A 204 -6.28 26.60 11.57
C ILE A 204 -5.10 27.54 11.88
N VAL A 205 -3.87 27.06 11.80
CA VAL A 205 -2.68 27.87 12.14
C VAL A 205 -2.38 28.95 11.09
N GLN A 206 -2.60 28.69 9.80
CA GLN A 206 -2.28 29.63 8.73
C GLN A 206 -3.35 30.66 8.46
N GLU A 207 -4.63 30.30 8.54
CA GLU A 207 -5.72 31.21 8.23
C GLU A 207 -6.26 31.87 9.51
N ILE A 208 -6.56 31.07 10.53
CA ILE A 208 -7.25 31.56 11.72
C ILE A 208 -6.30 32.36 12.61
N LEU A 209 -5.05 31.92 12.79
CA LEU A 209 -4.11 32.62 13.69
C LEU A 209 -3.78 34.05 13.22
N PRO A 210 -3.47 34.33 11.93
CA PRO A 210 -3.23 35.70 11.47
C PRO A 210 -4.48 36.56 11.50
N ASP A 211 -5.65 35.99 11.24
CA ASP A 211 -6.92 36.73 11.32
C ASP A 211 -7.27 37.09 12.77
N MET A 212 -7.03 36.18 13.73
CA MET A 212 -7.14 36.47 15.17
C MET A 212 -6.16 37.56 15.58
N ALA A 213 -4.90 37.47 15.15
CA ALA A 213 -3.87 38.46 15.45
C ALA A 213 -4.24 39.84 14.88
N ARG A 214 -4.76 39.90 13.64
CA ARG A 214 -5.23 41.13 13.00
C ARG A 214 -6.38 41.77 13.77
N LYS A 215 -7.42 41.01 14.10
CA LYS A 215 -8.58 41.52 14.87
C LYS A 215 -8.19 42.00 16.26
N ALA A 216 -7.33 41.25 16.97
CA ALA A 216 -6.85 41.65 18.28
C ALA A 216 -5.99 42.93 18.21
N ALA A 217 -5.11 43.02 17.21
CA ALA A 217 -4.26 44.18 16.97
C ALA A 217 -5.10 45.43 16.61
N GLU A 218 -6.14 45.28 15.80
CA GLU A 218 -7.09 46.35 15.44
C GLU A 218 -7.83 46.89 16.67
N HIS A 219 -8.40 46.00 17.50
CA HIS A 219 -9.08 46.40 18.73
C HIS A 219 -8.17 47.10 19.75
N LEU A 220 -6.90 46.70 19.82
CA LEU A 220 -5.90 47.29 20.72
C LEU A 220 -5.16 48.49 20.11
N GLY A 221 -5.40 48.81 18.83
CA GLY A 221 -4.70 49.87 18.10
C GLY A 221 -3.18 49.64 17.95
N ARG A 222 -2.74 48.37 17.89
CA ARG A 222 -1.32 47.97 17.82
C ARG A 222 -0.98 47.35 16.46
N PRO A 223 0.30 47.33 16.05
CA PRO A 223 0.71 46.58 14.86
C PRO A 223 0.57 45.06 15.11
N VAL A 224 0.32 44.32 14.03
CA VAL A 224 0.23 42.85 14.08
C VAL A 224 1.58 42.28 14.52
N PRO A 225 1.61 41.41 15.56
CA PRO A 225 2.85 40.79 16.01
C PRO A 225 3.39 39.83 14.94
N ASN A 226 4.71 39.63 14.89
CA ASN A 226 5.30 38.56 14.08
C ASN A 226 4.87 37.20 14.68
N LEU A 227 4.25 36.36 13.84
CA LEU A 227 3.69 35.07 14.25
C LEU A 227 4.61 33.89 13.94
N ASP A 228 5.72 34.09 13.22
CA ASP A 228 6.58 33.03 12.67
C ASP A 228 7.08 32.09 13.77
N MET A 229 7.51 32.66 14.90
CA MET A 229 7.99 31.89 16.05
C MET A 229 6.86 31.16 16.79
N THR A 230 5.65 31.73 16.81
CA THR A 230 4.47 31.11 17.41
C THR A 230 3.99 29.94 16.56
N ILE A 231 3.96 30.11 15.24
CA ILE A 231 3.62 29.06 14.26
C ILE A 231 4.62 27.90 14.39
N THR A 232 5.92 28.22 14.42
CA THR A 232 7.00 27.24 14.61
C THR A 232 6.82 26.46 15.92
N ARG A 233 6.48 27.13 17.03
CA ARG A 233 6.22 26.45 18.32
C ARG A 233 4.99 25.55 18.32
N ILE A 234 3.91 25.95 17.65
CA ILE A 234 2.65 25.17 17.61
C ILE A 234 2.79 23.95 16.69
N MET A 235 3.53 24.10 15.60
CA MET A 235 3.73 23.05 14.60
C MET A 235 4.83 22.07 15.01
N ASN A 236 6.00 22.56 15.43
CA ASN A 236 7.18 21.78 15.84
C ASN A 236 7.51 20.57 14.93
N VAL A 237 7.30 20.73 13.61
CA VAL A 237 7.52 19.67 12.61
C VAL A 237 8.25 20.20 11.37
N VAL A 238 8.92 19.31 10.67
CA VAL A 238 9.40 19.52 9.31
C VAL A 238 8.27 19.14 8.35
N TRP A 239 7.82 20.08 7.55
CA TRP A 239 6.71 19.91 6.61
C TRP A 239 7.22 19.78 5.18
N ILE A 240 6.78 18.76 4.46
CA ILE A 240 7.18 18.49 3.08
C ILE A 240 5.92 18.49 2.23
N GLU A 241 5.84 19.43 1.30
CA GLU A 241 4.69 19.56 0.40
C GLU A 241 5.09 19.22 -1.04
N PRO A 242 4.54 18.12 -1.60
CA PRO A 242 4.69 17.84 -3.02
C PRO A 242 3.72 18.66 -3.86
N THR A 243 4.23 19.36 -4.86
CA THR A 243 3.45 20.02 -5.90
C THR A 243 3.80 19.43 -7.26
N VAL A 244 2.80 19.00 -8.02
CA VAL A 244 2.98 18.49 -9.38
C VAL A 244 2.33 19.43 -10.39
N LYS A 245 3.13 20.05 -11.25
CA LYS A 245 2.66 20.89 -12.36
C LYS A 245 2.80 20.14 -13.68
N LYS A 246 1.74 20.13 -14.48
CA LYS A 246 1.79 19.63 -15.87
C LYS A 246 2.37 20.73 -16.75
N VAL A 247 3.60 20.54 -17.24
CA VAL A 247 4.23 21.48 -18.17
C VAL A 247 3.77 21.17 -19.59
N ASP A 248 3.84 19.89 -19.98
CA ASP A 248 3.42 19.38 -21.30
C ASP A 248 2.63 18.07 -21.18
N LYS A 249 2.09 17.55 -22.30
CA LYS A 249 1.38 16.26 -22.36
C LYS A 249 2.20 15.06 -21.85
N LYS A 250 3.53 15.16 -21.89
CA LYS A 250 4.45 14.10 -21.46
C LYS A 250 5.41 14.53 -20.35
N THR A 251 5.34 15.78 -19.89
CA THR A 251 6.30 16.33 -18.92
C THR A 251 5.60 16.80 -17.66
N ARG A 252 6.01 16.24 -16.52
CA ARG A 252 5.55 16.60 -15.19
C ARG A 252 6.70 17.26 -14.42
N ALA A 253 6.50 18.49 -13.97
CA ALA A 253 7.42 19.14 -13.03
C ALA A 253 6.95 18.83 -11.61
N VAL A 254 7.82 18.22 -10.81
CA VAL A 254 7.59 17.89 -9.40
C VAL A 254 8.45 18.83 -8.56
N THR A 255 7.82 19.48 -7.60
CA THR A 255 8.46 20.37 -6.61
C THR A 255 8.14 19.85 -5.22
N PHE A 256 9.16 19.50 -4.44
CA PHE A 256 9.03 19.27 -3.01
C PHE A 256 9.43 20.54 -2.27
N THR A 257 8.47 21.21 -1.63
CA THR A 257 8.75 22.37 -0.78
C THR A 257 8.86 21.91 0.66
N VAL A 258 10.02 22.10 1.26
CA VAL A 258 10.34 21.65 2.61
C VAL A 258 10.41 22.86 3.53
N TYR A 259 9.55 22.91 4.55
CA TYR A 259 9.54 23.94 5.59
C TYR A 259 10.05 23.36 6.92
N ASN A 260 10.94 24.08 7.59
CA ASN A 260 11.32 23.74 8.96
C ASN A 260 10.52 24.58 9.96
N TYR A 261 9.47 24.00 10.53
CA TYR A 261 8.74 24.58 11.67
C TYR A 261 9.24 24.04 13.01
N THR A 262 10.47 23.56 13.11
CA THR A 262 11.08 23.20 14.40
C THR A 262 11.96 24.33 14.92
N ASN A 263 12.23 24.33 16.22
CA ASN A 263 13.04 25.37 16.86
C ASN A 263 14.56 25.23 16.61
N LEU A 264 14.99 24.13 15.98
CA LEU A 264 16.40 23.83 15.72
C LEU A 264 16.66 23.70 14.21
N PRO A 265 17.87 24.03 13.73
CA PRO A 265 18.27 23.68 12.37
C PRO A 265 18.25 22.17 12.16
N ARG A 266 17.65 21.72 11.05
CA ARG A 266 17.52 20.29 10.73
C ARG A 266 18.32 19.91 9.50
N THR A 267 18.99 18.76 9.59
CA THR A 267 19.67 18.14 8.47
C THR A 267 19.09 16.75 8.27
N PHE A 268 18.65 16.45 7.06
CA PHE A 268 18.02 15.17 6.75
C PHE A 268 18.09 14.85 5.25
N MET A 269 17.72 13.63 4.89
CA MET A 269 17.69 13.17 3.52
C MET A 269 16.26 12.89 3.07
N LEU A 270 15.95 13.25 1.82
CA LEU A 270 14.73 12.88 1.12
C LEU A 270 15.03 11.80 0.10
N HIS A 271 14.09 10.88 -0.09
CA HIS A 271 14.20 9.75 -1.00
C HIS A 271 12.89 9.61 -1.78
N ALA A 272 12.98 9.29 -3.07
CA ALA A 272 11.81 8.94 -3.87
C ALA A 272 12.16 7.85 -4.87
N GLN A 273 11.19 6.99 -5.20
CA GLN A 273 11.36 6.00 -6.27
C GLN A 273 10.81 6.58 -7.57
N LEU A 274 11.72 6.89 -8.50
CA LEU A 274 11.38 7.48 -9.78
C LEU A 274 11.34 6.42 -10.88
N PRO A 275 10.40 6.54 -11.85
CA PRO A 275 10.40 5.69 -13.03
C PRO A 275 11.60 6.06 -13.91
N LYS A 276 12.58 5.17 -14.03
CA LYS A 276 13.87 5.40 -14.74
C LYS A 276 13.69 5.93 -16.16
N GLU A 277 12.70 5.37 -16.87
CA GLU A 277 12.40 5.72 -18.26
C GLU A 277 11.90 7.16 -18.40
N ALA A 278 11.48 7.78 -17.29
CA ALA A 278 10.95 9.14 -17.26
C ALA A 278 11.92 10.17 -16.65
N VAL A 279 13.13 9.81 -16.21
CA VAL A 279 14.04 10.75 -15.54
C VAL A 279 14.78 11.64 -16.54
N ASN A 280 14.78 12.96 -16.31
CA ASN A 280 15.50 13.94 -17.12
C ASN A 280 16.79 14.45 -16.41
N LEU A 281 17.67 15.13 -17.16
CA LEU A 281 18.92 15.75 -16.69
C LEU A 281 18.71 16.82 -15.60
N THR A 282 17.51 17.40 -15.50
CA THR A 282 17.16 18.41 -14.48
C THR A 282 17.29 17.87 -13.05
N LEU A 283 17.05 16.56 -12.86
CA LEU A 283 17.23 15.88 -11.57
C LEU A 283 18.68 15.98 -11.06
N PHE A 284 19.66 15.76 -11.95
CA PHE A 284 21.08 15.69 -11.61
C PHE A 284 21.73 17.08 -11.46
N GLY A 285 21.07 18.13 -11.94
CA GLY A 285 21.55 19.51 -11.82
C GLY A 285 21.16 20.21 -10.51
N HIS A 286 20.31 19.59 -9.68
CA HIS A 286 19.81 20.21 -8.46
C HIS A 286 20.87 20.21 -7.35
N GLN A 287 21.04 21.34 -6.65
CA GLN A 287 22.07 21.53 -5.62
C GLN A 287 22.03 20.51 -4.47
N HIS A 288 20.84 19.97 -4.20
CA HIS A 288 20.60 19.01 -3.13
C HIS A 288 20.63 17.54 -3.59
N PHE A 289 20.76 17.26 -4.88
CA PHE A 289 20.80 15.88 -5.39
C PHE A 289 22.11 15.20 -5.02
N LYS A 290 22.03 13.96 -4.52
CA LYS A 290 23.20 13.18 -4.10
C LYS A 290 23.49 12.04 -5.06
N ASP A 291 22.56 11.10 -5.17
CA ASP A 291 22.73 9.88 -5.95
C ASP A 291 21.39 9.28 -6.38
N MET A 292 21.43 8.46 -7.44
CA MET A 292 20.32 7.63 -7.87
C MET A 292 20.82 6.22 -8.18
N ASN A 293 20.19 5.21 -7.58
CA ASN A 293 20.56 3.81 -7.78
C ASN A 293 20.08 3.28 -9.13
N GLU A 294 20.65 2.14 -9.55
CA GLU A 294 20.21 1.41 -10.74
C GLU A 294 18.73 1.04 -10.74
N GLU A 295 18.05 1.04 -9.57
CA GLU A 295 16.61 0.79 -9.39
C GLU A 295 15.72 2.03 -9.54
N GLY A 296 16.29 3.23 -9.77
CA GLY A 296 15.53 4.49 -9.91
C GLY A 296 15.22 5.17 -8.56
N LYS A 297 15.86 4.73 -7.48
CA LYS A 297 15.75 5.37 -6.15
C LYS A 297 16.67 6.58 -6.11
N ALA A 298 16.10 7.78 -6.07
CA ALA A 298 16.82 9.05 -6.01
C ALA A 298 16.88 9.58 -4.58
N ASN A 299 18.01 10.18 -4.21
CA ASN A 299 18.25 10.72 -2.87
C ASN A 299 18.69 12.18 -2.95
N TRP A 300 18.14 13.01 -2.05
CA TRP A 300 18.51 14.40 -1.88
C TRP A 300 18.95 14.65 -0.43
N THR A 301 19.98 15.46 -0.24
CA THR A 301 20.45 15.88 1.09
C THR A 301 20.09 17.33 1.33
N ILE A 302 19.36 17.59 2.41
CA ILE A 302 19.00 18.94 2.86
C ILE A 302 19.87 19.28 4.08
N PRO A 303 20.96 20.05 3.88
CA PRO A 303 21.84 20.46 4.97
C PRO A 303 21.30 21.70 5.69
N GLU A 304 21.34 21.68 7.02
CA GLU A 304 21.20 22.86 7.90
C GLU A 304 20.01 23.79 7.60
N LEU A 305 18.83 23.24 7.35
CA LEU A 305 17.62 24.04 7.13
C LEU A 305 17.26 24.78 8.43
N GLN A 306 17.35 26.11 8.42
CA GLN A 306 17.12 26.95 9.60
C GLN A 306 15.62 27.00 9.99
N PRO A 307 15.29 27.25 11.27
CA PRO A 307 13.92 27.46 11.71
C PRO A 307 13.19 28.54 10.90
N SER A 308 11.91 28.31 10.60
CA SER A 308 11.04 29.19 9.82
C SER A 308 11.52 29.49 8.39
N GLN A 309 12.49 28.72 7.87
CA GLN A 309 12.92 28.77 6.48
C GLN A 309 12.41 27.56 5.69
N HIS A 310 12.41 27.72 4.37
CA HIS A 310 12.05 26.65 3.44
C HIS A 310 13.09 26.45 2.35
N THR A 311 13.08 25.28 1.74
CA THR A 311 13.91 24.92 0.59
C THR A 311 13.07 24.11 -0.38
N GLU A 312 13.28 24.35 -1.68
CA GLU A 312 12.58 23.65 -2.73
C GLU A 312 13.51 22.65 -3.42
N VAL A 313 13.01 21.44 -3.67
CA VAL A 313 13.66 20.42 -4.50
C VAL A 313 12.81 20.22 -5.74
N THR A 314 13.32 20.65 -6.89
CA THR A 314 12.58 20.62 -8.17
C THR A 314 13.23 19.66 -9.16
N PHE A 315 12.41 18.88 -9.87
CA PHE A 315 12.85 18.04 -10.98
C PHE A 315 11.71 17.79 -11.96
N GLU A 316 12.06 17.37 -13.18
CA GLU A 316 11.08 17.05 -14.22
C GLU A 316 11.13 15.57 -14.59
N LEU A 317 9.95 14.98 -14.78
CA LEU A 317 9.77 13.64 -15.32
C LEU A 317 9.14 13.73 -16.72
N VAL A 318 9.75 13.08 -17.71
CA VAL A 318 9.38 13.12 -19.13
C VAL A 318 9.08 11.71 -19.63
N GLY A 319 7.86 11.42 -20.05
CA GLY A 319 7.51 10.16 -20.71
C GLY A 319 6.16 9.60 -20.25
N ASP A 320 5.77 8.48 -20.85
CA ASP A 320 4.45 7.87 -20.59
C ASP A 320 4.36 7.27 -19.17
N MET A 321 5.50 6.95 -18.55
CA MET A 321 5.58 6.52 -17.14
C MET A 321 5.63 7.67 -16.13
N ALA A 322 5.71 8.94 -16.57
CA ALA A 322 5.72 10.07 -15.64
C ALA A 322 4.43 10.14 -14.80
N ASP A 323 3.31 9.66 -15.35
CA ASP A 323 2.01 9.61 -14.67
C ASP A 323 1.90 8.47 -13.63
N THR A 324 2.87 7.55 -13.60
CA THR A 324 2.91 6.47 -12.60
C THR A 324 3.58 6.87 -11.30
N PHE A 325 4.27 8.01 -11.29
CA PHE A 325 4.92 8.54 -10.10
C PHE A 325 3.90 9.25 -9.22
N ASP A 326 3.75 8.75 -7.99
CA ASP A 326 2.98 9.42 -6.95
C ASP A 326 3.92 10.37 -6.19
N ALA A 327 3.66 11.67 -6.27
CA ALA A 327 4.48 12.66 -5.58
C ALA A 327 4.29 12.60 -4.05
N ASP A 328 3.21 11.98 -3.55
CA ASP A 328 3.05 11.74 -2.12
C ASP A 328 3.94 10.57 -1.64
N ASP A 329 4.47 9.71 -2.53
CA ASP A 329 5.38 8.61 -2.18
C ASP A 329 6.84 9.07 -2.06
N VAL A 330 7.02 10.05 -1.17
CA VAL A 330 8.33 10.55 -0.73
C VAL A 330 8.66 9.99 0.65
N TYR A 331 9.92 9.62 0.83
CA TYR A 331 10.47 9.10 2.07
C TYR A 331 11.55 10.03 2.62
N PHE A 332 11.82 9.97 3.92
CA PHE A 332 12.89 10.71 4.58
C PHE A 332 13.74 9.79 5.46
N SER A 333 14.97 10.23 5.74
CA SER A 333 15.83 9.60 6.74
C SER A 333 16.66 10.65 7.50
N GLY A 334 17.09 10.30 8.72
CA GLY A 334 17.92 11.17 9.58
C GLY A 334 17.17 11.97 10.65
N LEU A 335 15.84 11.95 10.65
CA LEU A 335 14.99 12.60 11.67
C LEU A 335 14.08 11.60 12.38
N ASN A 336 13.54 12.02 13.53
CA ASN A 336 12.49 11.28 14.22
C ASN A 336 11.19 11.33 13.39
N PRO A 337 10.53 10.18 13.11
CA PRO A 337 9.28 10.14 12.35
C PRO A 337 8.13 10.97 12.91
N ALA A 338 8.11 11.22 14.22
CA ALA A 338 7.08 12.07 14.80
C ALA A 338 7.25 13.55 14.43
N MET A 339 8.43 13.95 13.96
CA MET A 339 8.77 15.33 13.61
C MET A 339 8.64 15.64 12.13
N VAL A 340 8.44 14.65 11.26
CA VAL A 340 8.39 14.85 9.81
C VAL A 340 7.00 14.56 9.29
N MET A 341 6.49 15.49 8.49
CA MET A 341 5.15 15.46 7.95
C MET A 341 5.19 15.63 6.44
N GLY A 342 4.36 14.87 5.72
CA GLY A 342 4.33 14.84 4.27
C GLY A 342 5.32 13.87 3.61
N ALA A 343 6.15 13.17 4.39
CA ALA A 343 7.01 12.08 3.93
C ALA A 343 7.05 10.91 4.93
N GLU A 344 7.29 9.70 4.44
CA GLU A 344 7.38 8.50 5.28
C GLU A 344 8.82 8.17 5.70
N LEU A 345 9.01 7.48 6.82
CA LEU A 345 10.33 6.97 7.15
C LEU A 345 10.78 5.97 6.08
N LEU A 346 12.04 6.06 5.67
CA LEU A 346 12.62 5.16 4.69
C LEU A 346 12.40 3.68 5.08
N PRO A 347 11.76 2.86 4.21
CA PRO A 347 11.57 1.44 4.48
C PRO A 347 12.90 0.69 4.61
N GLY A 348 12.98 -0.27 5.54
CA GLY A 348 14.20 -1.07 5.77
C GLY A 348 14.69 -1.84 4.53
N ASP A 349 13.80 -2.12 3.58
CA ASP A 349 14.10 -2.83 2.33
C ASP A 349 14.60 -1.90 1.20
N TRP A 350 14.89 -0.62 1.49
CA TRP A 350 15.33 0.34 0.47
C TRP A 350 16.75 0.07 -0.09
N GLY A 351 17.49 -0.89 0.47
CA GLY A 351 18.81 -1.29 -0.01
C GLY A 351 19.96 -0.41 0.49
N ILE A 352 19.67 0.57 1.35
CA ILE A 352 20.67 1.38 2.06
C ILE A 352 20.88 0.73 3.43
N LYS A 353 22.06 0.13 3.65
CA LYS A 353 22.41 -0.48 4.95
C LYS A 353 22.39 0.59 6.04
N GLY A 354 21.58 0.37 7.07
CA GLY A 354 21.72 0.91 8.43
C GLY A 354 21.98 2.41 8.48
N MET A 355 20.92 3.22 8.46
CA MET A 355 20.99 4.61 8.92
C MET A 355 20.31 4.71 10.27
N GLU A 356 21.12 4.99 11.29
CA GLU A 356 20.66 5.33 12.64
C GLU A 356 19.96 6.70 12.61
N ILE A 357 18.93 6.86 13.43
CA ILE A 357 18.29 8.16 13.65
C ILE A 357 19.35 9.08 14.26
N VAL A 358 19.88 10.03 13.46
CA VAL A 358 21.01 10.89 13.87
C VAL A 358 20.56 11.91 14.92
N GLN A 359 19.27 12.24 14.98
CA GLN A 359 18.71 13.20 15.93
C GLN A 359 17.48 12.60 16.62
N THR A 360 17.70 11.93 17.75
CA THR A 360 16.65 11.61 18.72
C THR A 360 16.43 12.82 19.62
N ASP A 361 15.59 13.75 19.18
CA ASP A 361 14.95 14.65 20.14
C ASP A 361 13.72 13.94 20.71
N GLU A 362 13.51 14.07 22.03
CA GLU A 362 12.30 13.63 22.71
C GLU A 362 11.10 14.38 22.10
N TYR A 363 10.38 13.73 21.20
CA TYR A 363 9.09 14.20 20.75
C TYR A 363 8.08 13.85 21.84
N VAL A 364 7.60 14.87 22.56
CA VAL A 364 6.42 14.74 23.40
C VAL A 364 5.23 14.88 22.46
N GLU A 365 4.49 13.79 22.22
CA GLU A 365 3.14 13.93 21.65
C GLU A 365 2.37 14.81 22.63
N ASP A 366 1.94 15.99 22.17
CA ASP A 366 0.93 16.74 22.92
C ASP A 366 -0.35 15.88 22.87
N ASP A 367 -0.58 15.11 23.95
CA ASP A 367 -1.83 14.43 24.24
C ASP A 367 -2.94 15.49 24.35
N TYR A 368 -3.48 15.90 23.20
CA TYR A 368 -4.81 16.48 23.17
C TYR A 368 -5.77 15.36 23.53
N VAL A 369 -6.11 15.33 24.82
CA VAL A 369 -7.18 14.56 25.44
C VAL A 369 -8.20 14.13 24.39
N GLU A 370 -8.19 12.85 24.05
CA GLU A 370 -9.40 12.20 23.56
C GLU A 370 -10.44 12.47 24.65
N GLU A 371 -11.32 13.45 24.45
CA GLU A 371 -12.62 13.43 25.09
C GLU A 371 -13.29 12.15 24.61
N LYS A 372 -13.04 11.06 25.35
CA LYS A 372 -13.96 9.95 25.39
C LYS A 372 -15.29 10.58 25.75
N GLU A 373 -16.23 10.57 24.82
CA GLU A 373 -17.63 10.67 25.15
C GLU A 373 -17.89 9.59 26.21
N GLU A 374 -17.92 10.02 27.48
CA GLU A 374 -18.56 9.26 28.53
C GLU A 374 -20.01 9.12 28.09
N VAL A 375 -20.34 7.94 27.59
CA VAL A 375 -21.73 7.50 27.49
C VAL A 375 -22.22 7.48 28.94
N GLU A 376 -22.96 8.52 29.32
CA GLU A 376 -23.72 8.56 30.56
C GLU A 376 -24.61 7.32 30.62
N ASP A 377 -24.14 6.33 31.39
CA ASP A 377 -24.96 5.24 31.90
C ASP A 377 -25.89 5.84 32.95
N LEU A 378 -27.03 6.37 32.49
CA LEU A 378 -28.17 6.65 33.35
C LEU A 378 -28.80 5.32 33.79
N GLY A 379 -28.26 4.74 34.87
CA GLY A 379 -29.08 4.04 35.87
C GLY A 379 -29.65 5.09 36.84
N GLU A 380 -30.82 4.98 37.44
CA GLU A 380 -31.79 3.89 37.60
C GLU A 380 -33.19 4.54 37.73
N ASP A 381 -34.23 3.84 37.27
CA ASP A 381 -35.45 3.52 38.03
C ASP A 381 -36.29 2.46 37.30
#